data_AF-A0A841WT01-F1
#
_entry.id   AF-A0A841WT01-F1
#
_cell.length_a   1.000
_cell.length_b   1.000
_cell.length_c   1.000
_cell.angle_alpha   90.00
_cell.angle_beta   90.00
_cell.angle_gamma   90.00
#
_symmetry.space_group_name_H-M   'P 1'
#
loop_
_entity.id
_entity.type
_entity.pdbx_description
1 polymer ?
#
loop_
_entity_poly.entity_id
_entity_poly.type
_entity_poly.pdbx_seq_one_letter_code
_entity_poly.pdbx_strand_id
1 'polypeptide(L)'
;MQTQQQPLESVNPSSLQANLALEGTNPTNLPKLPPASEPEWQRISKQILAFFGQLPEYLSSFFKDYSQALITLSLIFAAIVTVKVTLAVLNAIHDLPLLPPIFELIGIAYTTWFTFRYLIKAANRQELAQQFQFFKKEIVGE
;
A
#
# COMPACT_ATOMS: atom_id res chain seq x y z
N MET A 1 36.35 -80.89 33.16
CA MET A 1 36.09 -81.08 31.72
C MET A 1 37.29 -80.47 30.98
N GLN A 2 38.13 -81.32 30.38
CA GLN A 2 39.26 -80.93 29.54
C GLN A 2 38.81 -80.68 28.10
N THR A 3 39.74 -80.14 27.29
CA THR A 3 39.83 -80.01 25.82
C THR A 3 39.33 -78.69 25.23
N GLN A 4 39.99 -78.05 24.27
CA GLN A 4 41.40 -78.01 23.82
C GLN A 4 41.45 -76.81 22.85
N GLN A 5 42.50 -75.99 22.89
CA GLN A 5 42.77 -74.96 21.89
C GLN A 5 43.25 -75.59 20.57
N GLN A 6 42.80 -75.06 19.42
CA GLN A 6 43.42 -75.26 18.09
C GLN A 6 43.41 -73.93 17.30
N PRO A 7 44.35 -73.73 16.37
CA PRO A 7 45.16 -72.51 16.26
C PRO A 7 44.73 -71.58 15.12
N LEU A 8 45.26 -70.34 15.18
CA LEU A 8 45.15 -69.26 14.19
C LEU A 8 45.56 -69.71 12.77
N GLU A 9 44.60 -69.72 11.85
CA GLU A 9 44.86 -69.82 10.41
C GLU A 9 45.03 -68.40 9.84
N SER A 10 46.23 -68.13 9.32
CA SER A 10 46.64 -66.83 8.78
C SER A 10 45.90 -66.51 7.48
N VAL A 11 44.93 -65.61 7.52
CA VAL A 11 44.28 -65.09 6.30
C VAL A 11 45.13 -63.95 5.72
N ASN A 12 45.83 -64.29 4.65
CA ASN A 12 46.62 -63.42 3.79
C ASN A 12 45.74 -62.30 3.16
N PRO A 13 46.09 -61.00 3.25
CA PRO A 13 45.24 -59.90 2.77
C PRO A 13 45.28 -59.63 1.25
N SER A 14 45.90 -60.51 0.43
CA SER A 14 46.16 -60.23 -0.99
C SER A 14 45.02 -60.53 -1.98
N SER A 15 43.78 -60.79 -1.54
CA SER A 15 42.65 -61.08 -2.44
C SER A 15 41.62 -59.95 -2.61
N LEU A 16 41.81 -58.78 -1.98
CA LEU A 16 40.86 -57.65 -2.02
C LEU A 16 41.32 -56.44 -2.86
N GLN A 17 42.20 -56.62 -3.85
CA GLN A 17 42.70 -55.47 -4.65
C GLN A 17 42.64 -55.64 -6.18
N ALA A 18 41.99 -56.66 -6.72
CA ALA A 18 41.92 -56.87 -8.17
C ALA A 18 40.58 -56.48 -8.84
N ASN A 19 39.76 -55.64 -8.20
CA ASN A 19 38.41 -55.34 -8.70
C ASN A 19 38.11 -53.83 -8.83
N LEU A 20 39.12 -52.95 -8.73
CA LEU A 20 38.97 -51.50 -8.91
C LEU A 20 39.55 -51.03 -10.26
N ALA A 21 39.27 -51.76 -11.34
CA ALA A 21 39.48 -51.28 -12.69
C ALA A 21 38.13 -50.89 -13.30
N LEU A 22 38.07 -49.63 -13.72
CA LEU A 22 36.95 -48.90 -14.30
C LEU A 22 36.19 -49.71 -15.37
N GLU A 23 34.92 -50.04 -15.11
CA GLU A 23 34.03 -50.60 -16.13
C GLU A 23 32.74 -49.77 -16.23
N GLY A 24 32.58 -49.11 -17.39
CA GLY A 24 31.29 -48.85 -18.02
C GLY A 24 30.30 -47.94 -17.29
N THR A 25 30.24 -46.68 -17.75
CA THR A 25 29.07 -45.81 -17.66
C THR A 25 27.76 -46.55 -18.00
N ASN A 26 26.93 -46.87 -17.01
CA ASN A 26 25.57 -47.34 -17.26
C ASN A 26 24.57 -46.57 -16.37
N PRO A 27 23.93 -45.50 -16.87
CA PRO A 27 23.10 -44.60 -16.08
C PRO A 27 21.69 -45.14 -15.76
N THR A 28 21.41 -46.42 -16.03
CA THR A 28 20.04 -46.95 -16.18
C THR A 28 19.36 -47.34 -14.85
N ASN A 29 20.07 -47.36 -13.72
CA ASN A 29 19.51 -47.80 -12.43
C ASN A 29 19.56 -46.72 -11.33
N LEU A 30 19.45 -45.45 -11.70
CA LEU A 30 19.19 -44.39 -10.73
C LEU A 30 17.71 -44.49 -10.28
N PRO A 31 17.41 -44.43 -8.98
CA PRO A 31 16.06 -44.17 -8.51
C PRO A 31 15.58 -42.88 -9.17
N LYS A 32 14.67 -43.00 -10.14
CA LYS A 32 14.09 -41.85 -10.81
C LYS A 32 13.30 -41.11 -9.74
N LEU A 33 13.82 -39.95 -9.34
CA LEU A 33 13.14 -39.02 -8.44
C LEU A 33 11.68 -38.87 -8.92
N PRO A 34 10.70 -38.82 -8.00
CA PRO A 34 9.33 -38.50 -8.40
C PRO A 34 9.38 -37.20 -9.21
N PRO A 35 8.54 -37.08 -10.27
CA PRO A 35 8.54 -35.91 -11.13
C PRO A 35 8.46 -34.69 -10.22
N ALA A 36 9.44 -33.78 -10.35
CA ALA A 36 9.54 -32.61 -9.50
C ALA A 36 8.15 -32.00 -9.35
N SER A 37 7.60 -32.12 -8.13
CA SER A 37 6.32 -31.55 -7.77
C SER A 37 6.30 -30.13 -8.30
N GLU A 38 5.30 -29.79 -9.12
CA GLU A 38 5.15 -28.43 -9.63
C GLU A 38 5.48 -27.43 -8.52
N PRO A 39 6.36 -26.44 -8.77
CA PRO A 39 6.86 -25.58 -7.71
C PRO A 39 5.67 -24.97 -6.97
N GLU A 40 5.62 -25.12 -5.63
CA GLU A 40 4.45 -24.75 -4.81
C GLU A 40 4.02 -23.30 -5.02
N TRP A 41 4.96 -22.42 -5.32
CA TRP A 41 4.72 -21.03 -5.71
C TRP A 41 3.85 -20.87 -6.97
N GLN A 42 3.93 -21.80 -7.94
CA GLN A 42 3.03 -21.83 -9.08
C GLN A 42 1.61 -22.22 -8.69
N ARG A 43 1.41 -23.04 -7.66
CA ARG A 43 0.07 -23.36 -7.16
C ARG A 43 -0.53 -22.19 -6.38
N ILE A 44 0.28 -21.56 -5.52
CA ILE A 44 -0.10 -20.36 -4.77
C ILE A 44 -0.43 -19.21 -5.73
N SER A 45 0.39 -18.98 -6.75
CA SER A 45 0.12 -17.95 -7.75
C SER A 45 -1.10 -18.29 -8.60
N LYS A 46 -1.29 -19.53 -9.07
CA LYS A 46 -2.51 -19.93 -9.79
C LYS A 46 -3.76 -19.69 -8.94
N GLN A 47 -3.72 -19.98 -7.64
CA GLN A 47 -4.83 -19.76 -6.73
C GLN A 47 -5.10 -18.27 -6.45
N ILE A 48 -4.04 -17.47 -6.26
CA ILE A 48 -4.16 -16.01 -6.11
C ILE A 48 -4.65 -15.39 -7.42
N LEU A 49 -4.11 -15.78 -8.58
CA LEU A 49 -4.56 -15.29 -9.88
C LEU A 49 -6.02 -15.70 -10.18
N ALA A 50 -6.45 -16.90 -9.77
CA ALA A 50 -7.84 -17.33 -9.93
C ALA A 50 -8.80 -16.49 -9.09
N PHE A 51 -8.40 -16.16 -7.85
CA PHE A 51 -9.14 -15.25 -6.99
C PHE A 51 -9.12 -13.80 -7.52
N PHE A 52 -7.95 -13.32 -7.96
CA PHE A 52 -7.78 -12.00 -8.56
C PHE A 52 -8.51 -11.84 -9.89
N GLY A 53 -8.70 -12.92 -10.66
CA GLY A 53 -9.52 -12.91 -11.87
C GLY A 53 -11.00 -12.69 -11.56
N GLN A 54 -11.45 -13.07 -10.37
CA GLN A 54 -12.83 -12.89 -9.91
C GLN A 54 -13.03 -11.62 -9.06
N LEU A 55 -11.96 -11.10 -8.45
CA LEU A 55 -11.96 -9.84 -7.70
C LEU A 55 -12.58 -8.66 -8.46
N PRO A 56 -12.26 -8.38 -9.73
CA PRO A 56 -12.83 -7.22 -10.42
C PRO A 56 -14.36 -7.34 -10.54
N GLU A 57 -14.90 -8.55 -10.69
CA GLU A 57 -16.35 -8.76 -10.79
C GLU A 57 -17.04 -8.49 -9.45
N TYR A 58 -16.50 -9.06 -8.36
CA TYR A 58 -16.99 -8.80 -7.00
C TYR A 58 -16.86 -7.32 -6.64
N LEU A 59 -15.69 -6.72 -6.84
CA LEU A 59 -15.44 -5.32 -6.53
C LEU A 59 -16.35 -4.41 -7.38
N SER A 60 -16.60 -4.75 -8.64
CA SER A 60 -17.54 -4.02 -9.48
C SER A 60 -18.97 -4.09 -8.95
N SER A 61 -19.46 -5.26 -8.52
CA SER A 61 -20.83 -5.38 -7.98
C SER A 61 -20.97 -4.61 -6.67
N PHE A 62 -20.02 -4.73 -5.75
CA PHE A 62 -20.04 -3.99 -4.48
C PHE A 62 -20.00 -2.47 -4.69
N PHE A 63 -19.16 -1.97 -5.61
CA PHE A 63 -19.13 -0.55 -5.91
C PHE A 63 -20.40 -0.06 -6.62
N LYS A 64 -21.04 -0.88 -7.45
CA LYS A 64 -22.32 -0.54 -8.09
C LYS A 64 -23.46 -0.50 -7.08
N ASP A 65 -23.63 -1.56 -6.30
CA ASP A 65 -24.73 -1.74 -5.33
C ASP A 65 -24.60 -0.78 -4.13
N TYR A 66 -23.37 -0.48 -3.72
CA TYR A 66 -23.10 0.40 -2.58
C TYR A 66 -22.60 1.80 -3.01
N SER A 67 -22.63 2.13 -4.30
CA SER A 67 -22.12 3.40 -4.86
C SER A 67 -22.59 4.63 -4.08
N GLN A 68 -23.89 4.72 -3.80
CA GLN A 68 -24.48 5.86 -3.09
C GLN A 68 -23.93 5.99 -1.67
N ALA A 69 -23.89 4.90 -0.91
CA ALA A 69 -23.41 4.91 0.46
C ALA A 69 -21.88 5.03 0.54
N LEU A 70 -21.12 4.50 -0.43
CA LEU A 70 -19.69 4.76 -0.58
C LEU A 70 -19.42 6.23 -0.86
N ILE A 71 -20.19 6.86 -1.75
CA ILE A 71 -20.03 8.29 -2.03
C ILE A 71 -20.31 9.10 -0.76
N THR A 72 -21.39 8.82 -0.04
CA THR A 72 -21.69 9.53 1.21
C THR A 72 -20.63 9.28 2.28
N LEU A 73 -20.21 8.04 2.48
CA LEU A 73 -19.18 7.70 3.46
C LEU A 73 -17.82 8.30 3.08
N SER A 74 -17.48 8.27 1.80
CA SER A 74 -16.29 8.90 1.23
C SER A 74 -16.33 10.41 1.39
N LEU A 75 -17.49 11.05 1.16
CA LEU A 75 -17.68 12.48 1.37
C LEU A 75 -17.49 12.86 2.85
N ILE A 76 -18.08 12.10 3.78
CA ILE A 76 -17.92 12.32 5.22
C ILE A 76 -16.47 12.12 5.62
N PHE A 77 -15.84 11.04 5.15
CA PHE A 77 -14.44 10.76 5.42
C PHE A 77 -13.53 11.87 4.86
N ALA A 78 -13.76 12.30 3.62
CA ALA A 78 -13.03 13.38 2.98
C ALA A 78 -13.22 14.71 3.73
N ALA A 79 -14.42 15.00 4.23
CA ALA A 79 -14.67 16.17 5.06
C ALA A 79 -13.86 16.13 6.35
N ILE A 80 -13.82 14.99 7.05
CA ILE A 80 -13.02 14.80 8.27
C ILE A 80 -11.53 14.95 7.97
N VAL A 81 -11.03 14.31 6.91
CA VAL A 81 -9.63 14.41 6.48
C VAL A 81 -9.29 15.84 6.12
N THR A 82 -10.16 16.54 5.39
CA THR A 82 -9.97 17.96 5.04
C THR A 82 -9.81 18.80 6.30
N VAL A 83 -10.69 18.64 7.28
CA VAL A 83 -10.57 19.35 8.58
C VAL A 83 -9.25 19.01 9.27
N LYS A 84 -8.85 17.74 9.31
CA LYS A 84 -7.57 17.32 9.91
C LYS A 84 -6.37 17.94 9.20
N VAL A 85 -6.37 17.96 7.87
CA VAL A 85 -5.31 18.55 7.05
C VAL A 85 -5.26 20.06 7.28
N THR A 86 -6.39 20.76 7.26
CA THR A 86 -6.44 22.20 7.56
C THR A 86 -5.90 22.51 8.95
N LEU A 87 -6.26 21.72 9.97
CA LEU A 87 -5.71 21.86 11.33
C LEU A 87 -4.21 21.57 11.38
N ALA A 88 -3.73 20.54 10.66
CA ALA A 88 -2.31 20.23 10.60
C ALA A 88 -1.50 21.35 9.93
N VAL A 89 -2.03 21.92 8.84
CA VAL A 89 -1.44 23.09 8.19
C VAL A 89 -1.44 24.29 9.12
N LEU A 90 -2.54 24.55 9.83
CA LEU A 90 -2.63 25.64 10.80
C LEU A 90 -1.58 25.48 11.91
N ASN A 91 -1.41 24.26 12.43
CA ASN A 91 -0.39 23.97 13.44
C ASN A 91 1.02 24.20 12.87
N ALA A 92 1.31 23.70 11.66
CA ALA A 92 2.60 23.91 11.01
C ALA A 92 2.91 25.39 10.75
N ILE A 93 1.89 26.20 10.43
CA ILE A 93 2.04 27.66 10.32
C ILE A 93 2.36 28.28 11.68
N HIS A 94 1.70 27.85 12.76
CA HIS A 94 1.96 28.34 14.11
C HIS A 94 3.35 27.96 14.63
N ASP A 95 3.89 26.81 14.21
CA ASP A 95 5.24 26.38 14.56
C ASP A 95 6.32 27.26 13.92
N LEU A 96 5.99 28.03 12.88
CA LEU A 96 6.89 29.01 12.27
C LEU A 96 6.77 30.36 13.00
N PRO A 97 7.78 30.81 13.75
CA PRO A 97 7.66 31.94 14.67
C PRO A 97 7.34 33.29 14.00
N LEU A 98 7.55 33.42 12.69
CA LEU A 98 7.30 34.66 11.95
C LEU A 98 5.93 34.70 11.26
N LEU A 99 5.32 33.56 10.93
CA LEU A 99 4.09 33.57 10.13
C LEU A 99 2.86 34.06 10.91
N PRO A 100 2.58 33.62 12.16
CA PRO A 100 1.43 34.08 12.92
C PRO A 100 1.34 35.61 13.05
N PRO A 101 2.40 36.34 13.49
CA PRO A 101 2.32 37.79 13.60
C PRO A 101 2.22 38.50 12.24
N ILE A 102 2.77 37.92 11.16
CA ILE A 102 2.63 38.47 9.81
C ILE A 102 1.19 38.32 9.33
N PHE A 103 0.57 37.15 9.50
CA PHE A 103 -0.84 36.94 9.13
C PHE A 103 -1.79 37.81 9.94
N GLU A 104 -1.52 38.02 11.23
CA GLU A 104 -2.28 38.95 12.07
C GLU A 104 -2.18 40.38 11.55
N LEU A 105 -0.97 40.85 11.24
CA LEU A 105 -0.77 42.19 10.69
C LEU A 105 -1.47 42.38 9.33
N ILE A 106 -1.35 41.40 8.43
CA ILE A 106 -2.04 41.40 7.13
C ILE A 106 -3.55 41.44 7.33
N GLY A 107 -4.08 40.62 8.25
CA GLY A 107 -5.49 40.57 8.57
C GLY A 107 -6.02 41.91 9.09
N ILE A 108 -5.32 42.51 10.05
CA ILE A 108 -5.68 43.84 10.58
C ILE A 108 -5.60 44.90 9.49
N ALA A 109 -4.53 44.93 8.70
CA ALA A 109 -4.36 45.90 7.62
C ALA A 109 -5.48 45.78 6.58
N TYR A 110 -5.77 44.56 6.13
CA TYR A 110 -6.80 44.30 5.13
C TYR A 110 -8.21 44.58 5.67
N THR A 111 -8.54 44.11 6.86
CA THR A 111 -9.85 44.38 7.50
C THR A 111 -10.07 45.86 7.72
N THR A 112 -9.04 46.59 8.18
CA THR A 112 -9.09 48.05 8.34
C THR A 112 -9.33 48.72 6.99
N TRP A 113 -8.50 48.44 5.99
CA TRP A 113 -8.63 49.00 4.65
C TRP A 113 -9.99 48.70 4.02
N PHE A 114 -10.45 47.45 4.10
CA PHE A 114 -11.73 47.00 3.57
C PHE A 114 -12.89 47.73 4.25
N THR A 115 -12.86 47.86 5.58
CA THR A 115 -13.91 48.55 6.34
C THR A 115 -13.99 50.02 5.93
N PHE A 116 -12.86 50.73 5.93
CA PHE A 116 -12.82 52.14 5.51
C PHE A 116 -13.23 52.32 4.05
N ARG A 117 -12.82 51.41 3.15
CA ARG A 117 -13.06 51.50 1.72
C ARG A 117 -14.47 51.10 1.31
N TYR A 118 -15.11 50.14 1.97
CA TYR A 118 -16.37 49.56 1.47
C TYR A 118 -17.54 49.69 2.44
N LEU A 119 -17.30 49.75 3.75
CA LEU A 119 -18.39 49.72 4.75
C LEU A 119 -18.83 51.10 5.23
N ILE A 120 -17.97 52.11 5.25
CA ILE A 120 -18.31 53.45 5.79
C ILE A 120 -19.25 54.24 4.87
N LYS A 121 -18.92 54.33 3.57
CA LYS A 121 -19.69 55.12 2.61
C LYS A 121 -20.89 54.33 2.08
N ALA A 122 -22.07 54.94 2.10
CA ALA A 122 -23.31 54.31 1.62
C ALA A 122 -23.22 53.88 0.14
N ALA A 123 -22.63 54.70 -0.72
CA ALA A 123 -22.42 54.36 -2.13
C ALA A 123 -21.55 53.10 -2.31
N ASN A 124 -20.47 52.98 -1.53
CA ASN A 124 -19.57 51.83 -1.63
C ASN A 124 -20.20 50.55 -1.07
N ARG A 125 -21.08 50.65 -0.08
CA ARG A 125 -21.90 49.52 0.38
C ARG A 125 -22.86 49.03 -0.69
N GLN A 126 -23.50 49.95 -1.42
CA GLN A 126 -24.41 49.60 -2.51
C GLN A 126 -23.66 48.93 -3.66
N GLU A 127 -22.49 49.47 -4.04
CA GLU A 127 -21.62 48.87 -5.05
C GLU A 127 -21.19 47.46 -4.65
N LEU A 128 -20.73 47.26 -3.41
CA LEU A 128 -20.35 45.95 -2.89
C LEU A 128 -21.52 44.96 -2.90
N ALA A 129 -22.72 45.39 -2.49
CA ALA A 129 -23.90 44.55 -2.50
C ALA A 129 -24.30 44.13 -3.93
N GLN A 130 -24.20 45.03 -4.91
CA GLN A 130 -24.45 44.73 -6.32
C GLN A 130 -23.43 43.72 -6.87
N GLN A 131 -22.14 43.92 -6.59
CA GLN A 131 -21.08 42.99 -6.99
C GLN A 131 -21.27 41.61 -6.35
N PHE A 132 -21.65 41.56 -5.08
CA PHE A 132 -21.94 40.30 -4.37
C PHE A 132 -23.13 39.56 -4.99
N GLN A 133 -24.21 40.27 -5.34
CA GLN A 133 -25.36 39.66 -6.01
C GLN A 133 -25.00 39.13 -7.39
N PHE A 134 -24.17 39.85 -8.16
CA PHE A 134 -23.68 39.39 -9.46
C PHE A 134 -22.85 38.11 -9.32
N PHE A 135 -21.89 38.09 -8.39
CA PHE A 135 -21.04 36.93 -8.15
C PHE A 135 -21.85 35.71 -7.66
N LYS A 136 -22.82 35.93 -6.77
CA LYS A 136 -23.74 34.89 -6.32
C LYS A 136 -24.53 34.29 -7.49
N LYS A 137 -25.05 35.13 -8.39
CA LYS A 137 -25.75 34.69 -9.60
C LYS A 137 -24.85 33.86 -10.52
N GLU A 138 -23.58 34.23 -10.64
CA GLU A 138 -22.64 33.51 -11.50
C GLU A 138 -22.28 32.12 -10.97
N ILE A 139 -22.16 31.96 -9.65
CA ILE A 139 -21.81 30.67 -9.04
C ILE A 139 -23.05 29.77 -8.81
N VAL A 140 -24.15 30.36 -8.35
CA VAL A 140 -25.33 29.62 -7.87
C VAL A 140 -26.46 29.59 -8.89
N GLY A 141 -26.48 30.53 -9.85
CA GLY A 141 -27.46 30.55 -10.94
C GLY A 141 -28.79 31.27 -10.63
N GLU A 142 -28.95 31.92 -9.47
CA GLU A 142 -30.16 32.69 -9.09
C GLU A 142 -29.90 34.03 -8.35
#